data_AF-A0A2M8DHR5-F1
#
_entry.id   AF-A0A2M8DHR5-F1
#
_cell.length_a   1.000
_cell.length_b   1.000
_cell.length_c   1.000
_cell.angle_alpha   90.00
_cell.angle_beta   90.00
_cell.angle_gamma   90.00
#
_symmetry.space_group_name_H-M   'P 1'
#
loop_
_entity.id
_entity.type
_entity.pdbx_description
1 polymer ?
#
loop_
_entity_poly.entity_id
_entity_poly.type
_entity_poly.pdbx_seq_one_letter_code
_entity_poly.pdbx_strand_id
1 'polypeptide(L)'
;MATRDNCWEHRHCGREPGGPRAAVLGVCPAAIESRLDGLNGGANGGRSCWAVEGTSCHTTLGNKFTDCLHCEFLLQVQDEEGKNFQIMRAQRARLRGEVEVVVDPPAPRR
;
A
#
# COMPACT_ATOMS: atom_id res chain seq x y z
N MET A 1 10.01 13.66 15.57
CA MET A 1 9.68 12.44 14.82
C MET A 1 9.40 12.90 13.40
N ALA A 2 10.16 12.43 12.41
CA ALA A 2 9.91 12.81 11.02
C ALA A 2 8.57 12.20 10.59
N THR A 3 7.66 13.04 10.07
CA THR A 3 6.42 12.60 9.44
C THR A 3 6.78 11.85 8.17
N ARG A 4 6.25 10.64 7.99
CA ARG A 4 6.45 9.84 6.78
C ARG A 4 5.34 10.13 5.79
N ASP A 5 5.71 10.52 4.58
CA ASP A 5 4.73 10.86 3.55
C ASP A 5 4.06 9.61 2.97
N ASN A 6 2.77 9.73 2.70
CA ASN A 6 1.98 8.81 1.89
C ASN A 6 2.13 9.15 0.40
N CYS A 7 1.69 8.23 -0.47
CA CYS A 7 1.87 8.40 -1.91
C CYS A 7 1.23 9.68 -2.47
N TRP A 8 0.15 10.18 -1.88
CA TRP A 8 -0.52 11.40 -2.34
C TRP A 8 0.21 12.68 -1.92
N GLU A 9 0.89 12.67 -0.77
CA GLU A 9 1.77 13.77 -0.35
C GLU A 9 3.02 13.81 -1.24
N HIS A 10 3.70 12.67 -1.40
CA HIS A 10 4.90 12.57 -2.24
C HIS A 10 4.63 12.91 -3.73
N ARG A 11 3.49 12.46 -4.28
CA ARG A 11 3.14 12.72 -5.69
C ARG A 11 2.38 14.03 -5.89
N HIS A 12 2.07 14.76 -4.82
CA HIS A 12 1.19 15.93 -4.82
C HIS A 12 -0.08 15.71 -5.65
N CYS A 13 -0.70 14.53 -5.48
CA CYS A 13 -1.75 14.12 -6.39
C CYS A 13 -3.13 14.67 -6.01
N GLY A 14 -3.32 15.28 -4.85
CA GLY A 14 -4.55 15.97 -4.48
C GLY A 14 -5.82 15.11 -4.46
N ARG A 15 -5.68 13.77 -4.43
CA ARG A 15 -6.79 12.80 -4.42
C ARG A 15 -6.98 12.16 -3.04
N GLU A 16 -6.29 12.63 -2.02
CA GLU A 16 -6.57 12.36 -0.62
C GLU A 16 -7.98 12.84 -0.21
N PRO A 17 -8.54 12.38 0.92
CA PRO A 17 -9.83 12.84 1.39
C PRO A 17 -9.79 14.35 1.67
N GLY A 18 -10.70 15.10 1.06
CA GLY A 18 -10.69 16.57 1.11
C GLY A 18 -9.67 17.24 0.18
N GLY A 19 -8.89 16.47 -0.59
CA GLY A 19 -7.91 16.99 -1.53
C GLY A 19 -8.53 17.75 -2.71
N PRO A 20 -7.78 18.67 -3.34
CA PRO A 20 -8.30 19.59 -4.36
C PRO A 20 -8.79 18.89 -5.65
N ARG A 21 -8.33 17.67 -5.92
CA ARG A 21 -8.74 16.87 -7.09
C ARG A 21 -9.72 15.75 -6.72
N ALA A 22 -9.99 15.52 -5.45
CA ALA A 22 -10.90 14.47 -5.00
C ALA A 22 -12.34 14.69 -5.49
N ALA A 23 -12.80 15.94 -5.54
CA ALA A 23 -14.16 16.26 -6.02
C ALA A 23 -14.37 16.00 -7.52
N VAL A 24 -13.30 16.09 -8.32
CA VAL A 24 -13.37 16.00 -9.79
C VAL A 24 -12.94 14.61 -10.29
N LEU A 25 -11.89 14.03 -9.70
CA LEU A 25 -11.30 12.74 -10.12
C LEU A 25 -11.65 11.59 -9.18
N GLY A 26 -12.45 11.85 -8.15
CA GLY A 26 -12.71 10.92 -7.06
C GLY A 26 -11.52 10.78 -6.10
N VAL A 27 -11.84 10.38 -4.87
CA VAL A 27 -10.84 10.03 -3.84
C VAL A 27 -10.02 8.82 -4.30
N CYS A 28 -8.71 8.86 -4.07
CA CYS A 28 -7.80 7.78 -4.41
C CYS A 28 -8.11 6.54 -3.55
N PRO A 29 -8.21 5.32 -4.14
CA PRO A 29 -8.45 4.10 -3.37
C PRO A 29 -7.40 3.87 -2.27
N ALA A 30 -6.12 4.18 -2.51
CA ALA A 30 -5.09 4.06 -1.47
C ALA A 30 -5.34 4.98 -0.26
N ALA A 31 -5.97 6.13 -0.47
CA ALA A 31 -6.29 7.09 0.59
C ALA A 31 -7.43 6.63 1.50
N ILE A 32 -8.22 5.63 1.10
CA ILE A 32 -9.38 5.14 1.85
C ILE A 32 -9.31 3.64 2.19
N GLU A 33 -8.26 2.95 1.74
CA GLU A 33 -8.04 1.53 2.03
C GLU A 33 -7.55 1.32 3.47
N SER A 34 -8.47 1.39 4.43
CA SER A 34 -8.18 1.34 5.86
C SER A 34 -7.65 -0.01 6.34
N ARG A 35 -7.84 -1.09 5.58
CA ARG A 35 -7.27 -2.41 5.93
C ARG A 35 -5.74 -2.37 5.97
N LEU A 36 -5.12 -1.46 5.22
CA LEU A 36 -3.67 -1.33 5.16
C LEU A 36 -3.08 -0.35 6.16
N ASP A 37 -3.92 0.30 6.98
CA ASP A 37 -3.49 1.37 7.89
C ASP A 37 -2.34 0.94 8.82
N GLY A 38 -1.34 1.81 8.96
CA GLY A 38 -0.12 1.56 9.72
C GLY A 38 0.91 0.65 9.04
N LEU A 39 0.59 0.00 7.90
CA LEU A 39 1.61 -0.75 7.17
C LEU A 39 2.66 0.18 6.58
N ASN A 40 3.92 -0.20 6.80
CA ASN A 40 5.06 0.66 6.54
C ASN A 40 4.79 2.04 7.18
N GLY A 41 4.29 2.16 8.41
CA GLY A 41 4.13 3.47 9.07
C GLY A 41 3.31 4.54 8.32
N GLY A 42 2.44 4.17 7.36
CA GLY A 42 1.61 5.09 6.59
C GLY A 42 0.14 5.08 7.02
N ALA A 43 -0.62 6.02 6.50
CA ALA A 43 -2.08 6.10 6.70
C ALA A 43 -2.80 5.31 5.60
N ASN A 44 -3.78 4.49 5.97
CA ASN A 44 -4.54 3.62 5.07
C ASN A 44 -3.60 2.85 4.11
N GLY A 45 -3.82 2.91 2.80
CA GLY A 45 -2.94 2.34 1.78
C GLY A 45 -1.82 3.26 1.31
N GLY A 46 -1.59 4.40 1.96
CA GLY A 46 -0.71 5.48 1.49
C GLY A 46 0.74 5.07 1.29
N ARG A 47 1.33 4.34 2.24
CA ARG A 47 2.66 3.72 2.12
C ARG A 47 2.59 2.24 1.72
N SER A 48 1.54 1.87 0.99
CA SER A 48 1.31 0.54 0.41
C SER A 48 0.53 0.60 -0.91
N CYS A 49 0.56 1.73 -1.62
CA CYS A 49 -0.35 2.03 -2.74
C CYS A 49 -0.17 1.05 -3.93
N TRP A 50 1.01 0.45 -4.06
CA TRP A 50 1.31 -0.60 -5.04
C TRP A 50 0.42 -1.84 -4.86
N ALA A 51 -0.05 -2.12 -3.65
CA ALA A 51 -0.93 -3.25 -3.35
C ALA A 51 -2.43 -2.95 -3.51
N VAL A 52 -2.81 -1.68 -3.70
CA VAL A 52 -4.23 -1.25 -3.79
C VAL A 52 -4.67 -1.18 -5.25
N GLU A 53 -5.73 -1.87 -5.63
CA GLU A 53 -6.30 -1.81 -6.98
C GLU A 53 -6.93 -0.43 -7.28
N GLY A 54 -7.13 -0.11 -8.56
CA GLY A 54 -7.72 1.19 -8.97
C GLY A 54 -6.86 2.42 -8.68
N THR A 55 -5.61 2.24 -8.23
CA THR A 55 -4.63 3.32 -8.10
C THR A 55 -3.87 3.49 -9.41
N SER A 56 -4.09 4.64 -10.07
CA SER A 56 -3.40 5.03 -11.29
C SER A 56 -2.28 6.01 -10.98
N CYS A 57 -1.19 5.49 -10.40
CA CYS A 57 0.04 6.28 -10.19
C CYS A 57 0.88 6.38 -11.46
N HIS A 58 0.66 5.42 -12.39
CA HIS A 58 1.36 5.28 -13.67
C HIS A 58 0.32 5.32 -14.80
N THR A 59 0.65 6.02 -15.89
CA THR A 59 -0.11 6.06 -17.14
C THR A 59 0.06 4.80 -17.98
N THR A 60 0.90 3.86 -17.56
CA THR A 60 1.15 2.61 -18.26
C THR A 60 0.04 1.59 -17.98
N LEU A 61 -0.58 1.11 -19.06
CA LEU A 61 -1.47 -0.06 -19.12
C LEU A 61 -0.67 -1.37 -18.94
N GLY A 62 0.33 -1.39 -18.04
CA GLY A 62 1.24 -2.50 -17.79
C GLY A 62 0.87 -3.33 -16.55
N ASN A 63 1.70 -4.32 -16.21
CA ASN A 63 1.57 -5.05 -14.95
C ASN A 63 1.95 -4.11 -13.80
N LYS A 64 0.93 -3.53 -13.16
CA LYS A 64 1.03 -2.49 -12.12
C LYS A 64 2.14 -2.72 -11.10
N PHE A 65 2.37 -3.98 -10.70
CA PHE A 65 3.41 -4.31 -9.73
C PHE A 65 4.82 -4.06 -10.29
N THR A 66 5.10 -4.47 -11.53
CA THR A 66 6.41 -4.30 -12.18
C THR A 66 6.74 -2.83 -12.40
N ASP A 67 5.75 -2.01 -12.75
CA ASP A 67 5.92 -0.55 -12.86
C ASP A 67 6.20 0.05 -11.48
N CYS A 68 5.54 -0.45 -10.43
CA CYS A 68 5.80 0.00 -9.06
C CYS A 68 7.22 -0.31 -8.57
N LEU A 69 7.88 -1.37 -9.07
CA LEU A 69 9.28 -1.66 -8.70
C LEU A 69 10.25 -0.53 -9.12
N HIS A 70 9.85 0.31 -10.08
CA HIS A 70 10.62 1.47 -10.53
C HIS A 70 10.05 2.79 -10.01
N CYS A 71 9.03 2.75 -9.14
CA CYS A 71 8.42 3.94 -8.57
C CYS A 71 9.33 4.53 -7.50
N GLU A 72 9.72 5.80 -7.66
CA GLU A 72 10.54 6.54 -6.70
C GLU A 72 9.97 6.48 -5.28
N PHE A 73 8.65 6.55 -5.13
CA PHE A 73 8.00 6.46 -3.83
C PHE A 73 8.14 5.06 -3.20
N LEU A 74 8.05 3.98 -3.96
CA LEU A 74 8.27 2.63 -3.42
C LEU A 74 9.70 2.48 -2.91
N LEU A 75 10.67 2.96 -3.70
CA LEU A 75 12.08 2.91 -3.36
C LEU A 75 12.40 3.75 -2.12
N GLN A 76 11.80 4.94 -2.00
CA GLN A 76 11.89 5.76 -0.80
C GLN A 76 11.31 5.04 0.41
N VAL A 77 10.12 4.44 0.28
CA VAL A 77 9.50 3.68 1.38
C VAL A 77 10.40 2.51 1.81
N GLN A 78 10.99 1.81 0.85
CA GLN A 78 11.90 0.70 1.13
C GLN A 78 13.15 1.16 1.89
N ASP A 79 13.74 2.30 1.51
CA ASP A 79 14.88 2.89 2.21
C ASP A 79 14.53 3.31 3.65
N GLU A 80 13.39 3.98 3.82
CA GLU A 80 12.92 4.48 5.12
C GLU A 80 12.55 3.36 6.12
N GLU A 81 12.04 2.22 5.65
CA GLU A 81 11.68 1.09 6.50
C GLU A 81 12.82 0.08 6.70
N GLY A 82 13.77 0.02 5.76
CA GLY A 82 14.88 -0.92 5.78
C GLY A 82 14.43 -2.36 6.00
N LYS A 83 14.91 -2.99 7.08
CA LYS A 83 14.61 -4.39 7.42
C LYS A 83 13.13 -4.64 7.74
N ASN A 84 12.38 -3.61 8.11
CA ASN A 84 10.97 -3.72 8.47
C ASN A 84 10.04 -3.58 7.25
N PHE A 85 10.59 -3.27 6.07
CA PHE A 85 9.83 -3.03 4.86
C PHE A 85 8.92 -4.22 4.50
N GLN A 86 7.63 -3.94 4.35
CA GLN A 86 6.62 -4.89 3.92
C GLN A 86 6.24 -4.60 2.46
N ILE A 87 6.66 -5.46 1.54
CA ILE A 87 6.33 -5.30 0.12
C ILE A 87 4.94 -5.84 -0.23
N MET A 88 4.64 -7.11 0.03
CA MET A 88 3.36 -7.70 -0.38
C MET A 88 2.74 -8.66 0.65
N ARG A 89 3.53 -9.22 1.56
CA ARG A 89 3.06 -10.26 2.48
C ARG A 89 1.97 -9.72 3.41
N ALA A 90 2.28 -8.64 4.13
CA ALA A 90 1.34 -8.02 5.06
C ALA A 90 0.12 -7.44 4.33
N GLN A 91 0.33 -6.80 3.18
CA GLN A 91 -0.75 -6.21 2.38
C GLN A 91 -1.74 -7.27 1.90
N ARG A 92 -1.25 -8.39 1.35
CA ARG A 92 -2.11 -9.48 0.88
C ARG A 92 -2.89 -10.12 2.02
N ALA A 93 -2.25 -10.36 3.17
CA ALA A 93 -2.93 -10.92 4.34
C ALA A 93 -4.12 -10.03 4.77
N ARG A 94 -3.90 -8.72 4.87
CA ARG A 94 -4.95 -7.77 5.28
C ARG A 94 -6.03 -7.56 4.23
N LEU A 95 -5.68 -7.51 2.94
CA LEU A 95 -6.66 -7.32 1.86
C LEU A 95 -7.52 -8.57 1.62
N ARG A 96 -6.97 -9.77 1.88
CA ARG A 96 -7.71 -11.04 1.77
C ARG A 96 -8.54 -11.39 3.02
N GLY A 97 -8.38 -10.62 4.11
CA GLY A 97 -9.07 -10.90 5.37
C GLY A 97 -8.52 -12.10 6.14
N GLU A 98 -7.28 -12.52 5.87
CA GLU A 98 -6.64 -13.64 6.57
C GLU A 98 -5.93 -13.13 7.84
N VAL A 99 -6.71 -12.96 8.91
CA VAL A 99 -6.20 -12.93 10.28
C VAL A 99 -6.62 -14.27 10.93
N GLU A 100 -5.61 -15.07 11.27
CA GLU A 100 -5.63 -16.37 11.99
C GLU A 100 -6.43 -17.55 11.37
N VAL A 101 -5.69 -18.45 10.70
CA VAL A 101 -5.89 -19.89 10.93
C VAL A 101 -4.56 -20.45 11.40
N VAL A 102 -4.45 -20.71 12.70
CA VAL A 102 -3.46 -21.63 13.24
C VAL A 102 -3.79 -22.99 12.63
N VAL A 103 -3.12 -23.35 11.53
CA VAL A 103 -3.11 -24.73 11.08
C VAL A 103 -2.08 -25.45 11.94
N ASP A 104 -2.55 -26.15 12.97
CA ASP A 104 -1.71 -27.13 13.66
C ASP A 104 -1.07 -28.05 12.60
N PRO A 105 0.23 -28.37 12.72
CA PRO A 105 0.86 -29.32 11.82
C PRO A 105 0.09 -30.65 11.91
N PRO A 106 -0.20 -31.31 10.76
CA PRO A 106 -0.90 -32.57 10.79
C PRO A 106 -0.09 -33.56 11.63
N ALA A 107 -0.75 -34.17 12.62
CA ALA A 107 -0.14 -35.19 13.47
C ALA A 107 0.54 -36.26 12.61
N PRO A 108 1.70 -36.79 13.04
CA PRO A 108 2.42 -37.80 12.28
C PRO A 108 1.51 -39.02 12.09
N ARG A 109 1.27 -39.39 10.83
CA ARG A 109 0.55 -40.62 10.50
C ARG A 109 1.44 -41.80 10.89
N ARG A 110 0.96 -42.66 11.79
CA ARG A 110 1.54 -43.97 12.08
C ARG A 110 1.44 -44.89 10.87
#